data_AF-A0A2B3UBC3-F1
#
_entry.id   AF-A0A2B3UBC3-F1
#
_cell.length_a   1.000
_cell.length_b   1.000
_cell.length_c   1.000
_cell.angle_alpha   90.00
_cell.angle_beta   90.00
_cell.angle_gamma   90.00
#
_symmetry.space_group_name_H-M   'P 1'
#
loop_
_entity.id
_entity.type
_entity.pdbx_description
1 polymer ?
#
loop_
_entity_poly.entity_id
_entity_poly.type
_entity_poly.pdbx_seq_one_letter_code
_entity_poly.pdbx_strand_id
1 'polypeptide(L)'
;MKYHTRNVYNLNKLADNTKAAAFKWYQYCVDNGIEVLIYETIRSIEQQRENVRKGASQTMRSYHLVGQALDFVPINSSGTEDWDGYNKEPWASAIRYAKNIGFEWGGDWQGFVDSPHLQYNYKGYGTDTFGKGTQNVPSPLPANDGTGVAYVNGSNVNLRKGPGTGYAVIRQLGKGESYKVFGESNGWLNLGGDQWVYNDPSYIRYTGKSAPATSQSSNEGVGVVTITPDVLRVRTGPGVNYDIVKNVRKGEKYQSWGYKDGWYNLGGNQWVSGEYVKFEK
;
A
#
# COMPACT_ATOMS: atom_id res chain seq x y z
N MET A 1 -8.47 6.94 -12.71
CA MET A 1 -7.08 6.95 -12.21
C MET A 1 -6.24 5.89 -12.91
N LYS A 2 -5.49 6.28 -13.95
CA LYS A 2 -4.63 5.39 -14.77
C LYS A 2 -3.59 4.64 -13.93
N TYR A 3 -2.98 5.31 -12.95
CA TYR A 3 -1.91 4.76 -12.13
C TYR A 3 -2.38 4.34 -10.73
N HIS A 4 -3.68 4.09 -10.52
CA HIS A 4 -4.24 3.89 -9.18
C HIS A 4 -3.51 2.83 -8.36
N THR A 5 -3.41 1.61 -8.87
CA THR A 5 -2.72 0.50 -8.18
C THR A 5 -1.27 0.84 -7.85
N ARG A 6 -0.54 1.46 -8.79
CA ARG A 6 0.86 1.87 -8.58
C ARG A 6 0.97 2.95 -7.50
N ASN A 7 0.08 3.93 -7.53
CA ASN A 7 0.08 5.03 -6.59
C ASN A 7 -0.18 4.52 -5.18
N VAL A 8 -1.25 3.73 -4.99
CA VAL A 8 -1.56 3.10 -3.70
C VAL A 8 -0.39 2.24 -3.20
N TYR A 9 0.27 1.47 -4.09
CA TYR A 9 1.46 0.70 -3.73
C TYR A 9 2.60 1.58 -3.20
N ASN A 10 2.91 2.68 -3.89
CA ASN A 10 3.98 3.58 -3.47
C ASN A 10 3.62 4.32 -2.17
N LEU A 11 2.41 4.86 -2.05
CA LEU A 11 1.95 5.56 -0.85
C LEU A 11 2.01 4.67 0.41
N ASN A 12 1.73 3.38 0.27
CA ASN A 12 1.82 2.43 1.39
C ASN A 12 3.21 2.25 1.97
N LYS A 13 4.27 2.71 1.29
CA LYS A 13 5.65 2.63 1.77
C LYS A 13 6.01 3.77 2.74
N LEU A 14 5.22 4.84 2.79
CA LEU A 14 5.47 6.01 3.62
C LEU A 14 5.38 5.69 5.13
N ALA A 15 5.96 6.55 5.95
CA ALA A 15 5.82 6.51 7.41
C ALA A 15 4.37 6.78 7.83
N ASP A 16 3.96 6.34 9.02
CA ASP A 16 2.53 6.16 9.37
C ASP A 16 1.70 7.44 9.22
N ASN A 17 2.19 8.59 9.71
CA ASN A 17 1.44 9.85 9.66
C ASN A 17 1.50 10.48 8.26
N THR A 18 2.66 10.45 7.61
CA THR A 18 2.82 10.87 6.22
C THR A 18 1.94 10.06 5.28
N LYS A 19 1.86 8.75 5.47
CA LYS A 19 0.98 7.84 4.71
C LYS A 19 -0.47 8.24 4.86
N ALA A 20 -0.93 8.47 6.09
CA ALA A 20 -2.30 8.90 6.34
C ALA A 20 -2.62 10.23 5.65
N ALA A 21 -1.71 11.22 5.72
CA ALA A 21 -1.87 12.49 5.02
C ALA A 21 -1.84 12.30 3.48
N ALA A 22 -0.92 11.50 2.97
CA ALA A 22 -0.77 11.25 1.53
C ALA A 22 -2.00 10.54 0.95
N PHE A 23 -2.61 9.60 1.67
CA PHE A 23 -3.85 8.98 1.24
C PHE A 23 -5.04 9.95 1.25
N LYS A 24 -5.11 10.90 2.20
CA LYS A 24 -6.12 11.98 2.16
C LYS A 24 -5.96 12.84 0.91
N TRP A 25 -4.73 13.25 0.60
CA TRP A 25 -4.43 14.00 -0.61
C TRP A 25 -4.73 13.21 -1.89
N TYR A 26 -4.36 11.93 -1.92
CA TYR A 26 -4.60 11.09 -3.09
C TYR A 26 -6.10 10.81 -3.28
N GLN A 27 -6.87 10.65 -2.21
CA GLN A 27 -8.32 10.54 -2.27
C GLN A 27 -8.95 11.82 -2.83
N TYR A 28 -8.48 13.01 -2.41
CA TYR A 28 -8.89 14.27 -3.02
C TYR A 28 -8.63 14.28 -4.53
N CYS A 29 -7.48 13.78 -4.98
CA CYS A 29 -7.19 13.66 -6.41
C CYS A 29 -8.17 12.71 -7.12
N VAL A 30 -8.47 11.55 -6.53
CA VAL A 30 -9.43 10.57 -7.05
C VAL A 30 -10.83 11.19 -7.18
N ASP A 31 -11.33 11.82 -6.11
CA ASP A 31 -12.67 12.40 -6.04
C ASP A 31 -12.88 13.54 -7.04
N ASN A 32 -11.81 14.23 -7.41
CA ASN A 32 -11.82 15.36 -8.35
C ASN A 32 -11.28 14.99 -9.75
N GLY A 33 -11.04 13.70 -10.04
CA GLY A 33 -10.56 13.25 -11.35
C GLY A 33 -9.17 13.76 -11.74
N ILE A 34 -8.32 14.10 -10.76
CA ILE A 34 -7.00 14.67 -10.95
C ILE A 34 -5.98 13.54 -11.16
N GLU A 35 -5.65 13.25 -12.41
CA GLU A 35 -4.72 12.18 -12.78
C GLU A 35 -3.28 12.54 -12.38
N VAL A 36 -2.68 11.71 -11.52
CA VAL A 36 -1.28 11.84 -11.06
C VAL A 36 -0.60 10.48 -11.04
N LEU A 37 0.73 10.48 -11.16
CA LEU A 37 1.60 9.33 -10.96
C LEU A 37 2.44 9.56 -9.71
N ILE A 38 2.42 8.64 -8.74
CA ILE A 38 3.37 8.65 -7.62
C ILE A 38 4.66 7.99 -8.09
N TYR A 39 5.67 8.82 -8.31
CA TYR A 39 6.94 8.46 -8.93
C TYR A 39 7.88 7.78 -7.93
N GLU A 40 8.15 8.45 -6.79
CA GLU A 40 9.04 7.97 -5.73
C GLU A 40 8.42 8.21 -4.34
N THR A 41 8.81 7.41 -3.35
CA THR A 41 8.41 7.58 -1.93
C THR A 41 9.57 7.29 -1.00
N ILE A 42 10.05 6.05 -0.96
CA ILE A 42 11.23 5.65 -0.19
C ILE A 42 12.47 5.65 -1.07
N ARG A 43 13.54 6.24 -0.54
CA ARG A 43 14.87 6.30 -1.16
C ARG A 43 15.88 5.58 -0.27
N SER A 44 16.83 4.84 -0.86
CA SER A 44 17.92 4.24 -0.09
C SER A 44 19.03 5.25 0.22
N ILE A 45 19.86 4.95 1.23
CA ILE A 45 21.03 5.77 1.57
C ILE A 45 22.00 5.83 0.38
N GLU A 46 22.20 4.72 -0.32
CA GLU A 46 23.07 4.62 -1.50
C GLU A 46 22.56 5.50 -2.64
N GLN A 47 21.25 5.45 -2.91
CA GLN A 47 20.62 6.30 -3.93
C GLN A 47 20.75 7.78 -3.58
N GLN A 48 20.54 8.16 -2.31
CA GLN A 48 20.70 9.55 -1.89
C GLN A 48 22.15 10.03 -1.99
N ARG A 49 23.14 9.20 -1.63
CA ARG A 49 24.57 9.52 -1.82
C ARG A 49 24.88 9.77 -3.29
N GLU A 50 24.34 8.93 -4.16
CA GLU A 50 24.52 9.06 -5.60
C GLU A 50 23.88 10.34 -6.15
N ASN A 51 22.68 10.70 -5.67
CA ASN A 51 22.01 11.94 -6.04
C ASN A 51 22.82 13.17 -5.61
N VAL A 52 23.42 13.15 -4.40
CA VAL A 52 24.33 14.21 -3.95
C VAL A 52 25.58 14.29 -4.82
N ARG A 53 26.20 13.15 -5.12
CA ARG A 53 27.40 13.08 -5.97
C ARG A 53 27.15 13.62 -7.38
N LYS A 54 25.95 13.40 -7.93
CA LYS A 54 25.51 13.87 -9.24
C LYS A 54 24.96 15.31 -9.25
N GLY A 55 24.84 15.95 -8.08
CA GLY A 55 24.22 17.28 -7.96
C GLY A 55 22.70 17.31 -8.09
N ALA A 56 22.04 16.15 -8.18
CA ALA A 56 20.58 16.02 -8.18
C ALA A 56 19.97 16.23 -6.77
N SER A 57 20.79 16.28 -5.73
CA SER A 57 20.40 16.70 -4.38
C SER A 57 21.53 17.49 -3.73
N GLN A 58 21.20 18.49 -2.91
CA GLN A 58 22.18 19.32 -2.22
C GLN A 58 22.66 18.74 -0.88
N THR A 59 21.94 17.75 -0.32
CA THR A 59 22.21 17.26 1.05
C THR A 59 21.88 15.78 1.21
N MET A 60 22.54 15.12 2.16
CA MET A 60 22.18 13.77 2.60
C MET A 60 20.91 13.75 3.46
N ARG A 61 20.47 14.90 3.99
CA ARG A 61 19.25 15.01 4.80
C ARG A 61 18.02 15.09 3.88
N SER A 62 17.51 13.93 3.45
CA SER A 62 16.34 13.81 2.57
C SER A 62 15.14 13.17 3.27
N TYR A 63 13.94 13.74 3.10
CA TYR A 63 12.71 13.22 3.69
C TYR A 63 12.28 11.87 3.10
N HIS A 64 12.75 11.51 1.89
CA HIS A 64 12.54 10.18 1.33
C HIS A 64 13.27 9.07 2.08
N LEU A 65 14.42 9.38 2.72
CA LEU A 65 15.16 8.41 3.54
C LEU A 65 14.38 7.98 4.77
N VAL A 66 13.50 8.85 5.27
CA VAL A 66 12.72 8.65 6.50
C VAL A 66 11.23 8.42 6.22
N GLY A 67 10.86 8.21 4.96
CA GLY A 67 9.48 7.95 4.52
C GLY A 67 8.50 9.08 4.72
N GLN A 68 8.99 10.30 4.84
CA GLN A 68 8.20 11.50 5.03
C GLN A 68 8.07 12.35 3.75
N ALA A 69 8.37 11.79 2.58
CA ALA A 69 8.20 12.49 1.29
C ALA A 69 7.73 11.56 0.17
N LEU A 70 7.08 12.15 -0.82
CA LEU A 70 6.71 11.52 -2.07
C LEU A 70 6.97 12.49 -3.23
N ASP A 71 7.33 11.93 -4.37
CA ASP A 71 7.40 12.66 -5.63
C ASP A 71 6.22 12.24 -6.50
N PHE A 72 5.50 13.20 -7.07
CA PHE A 72 4.37 12.95 -7.95
C PHE A 72 4.52 13.69 -9.27
N VAL A 73 3.89 13.17 -10.33
CA VAL A 73 3.92 13.75 -11.68
C VAL A 73 2.48 13.92 -12.18
N PRO A 74 2.09 15.13 -12.64
CA PRO A 74 0.86 15.36 -13.37
C PRO A 74 0.72 14.44 -14.59
N ILE A 75 -0.47 13.90 -14.81
CA ILE A 75 -0.75 13.04 -15.96
C ILE A 75 -1.83 13.68 -16.82
N ASN A 76 -1.47 14.12 -18.01
CA ASN A 76 -2.39 14.81 -18.91
C ASN A 76 -3.50 13.88 -19.43
N SER A 77 -4.45 14.44 -20.18
CA SER A 77 -5.61 13.70 -20.72
C SER A 77 -5.25 12.55 -21.67
N SER A 78 -4.07 12.57 -22.30
CA SER A 78 -3.55 11.45 -23.10
C SER A 78 -2.93 10.33 -22.25
N GLY A 79 -2.84 10.54 -20.93
CA GLY A 79 -2.22 9.62 -20.00
C GLY A 79 -0.69 9.68 -19.97
N THR A 80 -0.08 10.73 -20.55
CA THR A 80 1.37 10.94 -20.53
C THR A 80 1.77 11.92 -19.43
N GLU A 81 3.02 11.81 -18.97
CA GLU A 81 3.58 12.67 -17.93
C GLU A 81 3.67 14.12 -18.40
N ASP A 82 3.14 15.05 -17.61
CA ASP A 82 3.22 16.50 -17.84
C ASP A 82 4.07 17.15 -16.75
N TRP A 83 5.37 17.17 -16.97
CA TRP A 83 6.35 17.75 -16.05
C TRP A 83 6.21 19.28 -15.87
N ASP A 84 5.43 19.94 -16.73
CA ASP A 84 5.12 21.37 -16.66
C ASP A 84 3.68 21.63 -16.16
N GLY A 85 2.99 20.58 -15.69
CA GLY A 85 1.57 20.62 -15.30
C GLY A 85 1.32 21.21 -13.91
N TYR A 86 2.31 21.25 -13.03
CA TYR A 86 2.12 21.51 -11.59
C TYR A 86 1.36 22.81 -11.26
N ASN A 87 1.63 23.90 -12.00
CA ASN A 87 0.98 25.20 -11.76
C ASN A 87 -0.35 25.38 -12.50
N LYS A 88 -0.83 24.35 -13.20
CA LYS A 88 -2.08 24.39 -13.99
C LYS A 88 -3.16 23.60 -13.29
N GLU A 89 -4.42 24.01 -13.46
CA GLU A 89 -5.53 23.16 -13.07
C GLU A 89 -5.58 21.90 -13.96
N PRO A 90 -5.92 20.73 -13.41
CA PRO A 90 -6.41 20.53 -12.04
C PRO A 90 -5.32 20.33 -10.97
N TRP A 91 -4.04 20.15 -11.33
CA TRP A 91 -2.99 19.78 -10.38
C TRP A 91 -2.64 20.86 -9.36
N ALA A 92 -2.80 22.13 -9.74
CA ALA A 92 -2.67 23.26 -8.82
C ALA A 92 -3.64 23.12 -7.63
N SER A 93 -4.87 22.64 -7.84
CA SER A 93 -5.82 22.36 -6.75
C SER A 93 -5.37 21.22 -5.83
N ALA A 94 -4.80 20.15 -6.39
CA ALA A 94 -4.24 19.05 -5.61
C ALA A 94 -3.07 19.52 -4.74
N ILE A 95 -2.18 20.36 -5.26
CA ILE A 95 -1.07 20.94 -4.50
C ILE A 95 -1.59 21.85 -3.38
N ARG A 96 -2.57 22.71 -3.67
CA ARG A 96 -3.21 23.54 -2.64
C ARG A 96 -3.82 22.68 -1.52
N TYR A 97 -4.49 21.58 -1.88
CA TYR A 97 -5.04 20.65 -0.90
C TYR A 97 -3.94 19.97 -0.07
N ALA A 98 -2.83 19.52 -0.71
CA ALA A 98 -1.69 18.94 -0.01
C ALA A 98 -1.15 19.91 1.06
N LYS A 99 -0.92 21.17 0.67
CA LYS A 99 -0.47 22.23 1.56
C LYS A 99 -1.43 22.47 2.72
N ASN A 100 -2.73 22.50 2.44
CA ASN A 100 -3.76 22.68 3.45
C ASN A 100 -3.79 21.55 4.51
N ILE A 101 -3.41 20.32 4.15
CA ILE A 101 -3.33 19.20 5.10
C ILE A 101 -1.93 19.02 5.74
N GLY A 102 -1.02 19.96 5.49
CA GLY A 102 0.28 20.05 6.16
C GLY A 102 1.48 19.52 5.37
N PHE A 103 1.33 19.24 4.07
CA PHE A 103 2.51 19.03 3.21
C PHE A 103 3.20 20.35 2.88
N GLU A 104 4.52 20.30 2.76
CA GLU A 104 5.33 21.33 2.13
C GLU A 104 5.58 20.89 0.68
N TRP A 105 5.44 21.80 -0.28
CA TRP A 105 5.65 21.53 -1.69
C TRP A 105 6.97 22.13 -2.18
N GLY A 106 7.79 21.31 -2.85
CA GLY A 106 9.11 21.72 -3.34
C GLY A 106 9.06 22.80 -4.44
N GLY A 107 7.91 22.97 -5.09
CA GLY A 107 7.69 24.06 -6.04
C GLY A 107 7.65 25.45 -5.40
N ASP A 108 7.42 25.55 -4.07
CA ASP A 108 7.45 26.83 -3.35
C ASP A 108 8.86 27.23 -2.87
N TRP A 109 9.85 26.33 -2.96
CA TRP A 109 11.18 26.56 -2.42
C TRP A 109 11.90 27.70 -3.16
N GLN A 110 12.52 28.59 -2.38
CA GLN A 110 13.35 29.66 -2.93
C GLN A 110 14.73 29.10 -3.27
N GLY A 111 15.10 29.08 -4.56
CA GLY A 111 16.38 28.56 -5.04
C GLY A 111 16.24 27.23 -5.80
N PHE A 112 16.44 26.10 -5.11
CA PHE A 112 16.31 24.77 -5.72
C PHE A 112 14.83 24.37 -5.77
N VAL A 113 14.13 24.79 -6.82
CA VAL A 113 12.72 24.44 -7.04
C VAL A 113 12.60 22.98 -7.43
N ASP A 114 11.82 22.21 -6.68
CA ASP A 114 11.60 20.77 -6.89
C ASP A 114 10.09 20.48 -7.02
N SER A 115 9.52 20.77 -8.18
CA SER A 115 8.07 20.70 -8.45
C SER A 115 7.44 19.32 -8.18
N PRO A 116 8.09 18.16 -8.45
CA PRO A 116 7.53 16.86 -8.10
C PRO A 116 7.34 16.63 -6.59
N HIS A 117 8.07 17.36 -5.74
CA HIS A 117 8.29 16.96 -4.36
C HIS A 117 7.22 17.43 -3.38
N LEU A 118 6.70 16.51 -2.57
CA LEU A 118 5.88 16.79 -1.39
C LEU A 118 6.53 16.15 -0.15
N GLN A 119 6.77 16.94 0.90
CA GLN A 119 7.26 16.44 2.19
C GLN A 119 6.30 16.76 3.34
N TYR A 120 6.23 15.86 4.31
CA TYR A 120 5.37 15.97 5.49
C TYR A 120 6.22 16.03 6.75
N ASN A 121 6.45 17.23 7.26
CA ASN A 121 7.29 17.51 8.42
C ASN A 121 6.57 17.18 9.75
N TYR A 122 6.17 15.92 9.92
CA TYR A 122 5.46 15.45 11.11
C TYR A 122 6.34 15.53 12.35
N LYS A 123 6.22 16.62 13.13
CA LYS A 123 7.00 16.90 14.35
C LYS A 123 8.52 16.98 14.12
N GLY A 124 8.96 17.16 12.88
CA GLY A 124 10.37 17.18 12.53
C GLY A 124 10.76 16.17 11.45
N TYR A 125 12.05 16.21 11.14
CA TYR A 125 12.70 15.27 10.24
C TYR A 125 12.99 13.94 10.95
N GLY A 126 12.54 12.83 10.38
CA GLY A 126 12.79 11.48 10.90
C GLY A 126 11.99 11.11 12.14
N THR A 127 11.01 11.93 12.52
CA THR A 127 10.19 11.73 13.72
C THR A 127 8.91 10.96 13.44
N ASP A 128 8.53 10.79 12.16
CA ASP A 128 7.46 9.87 11.80
C ASP A 128 7.95 8.42 11.90
N THR A 129 7.05 7.52 12.30
CA THR A 129 7.39 6.13 12.63
C THR A 129 6.80 5.17 11.62
N PHE A 130 7.44 4.02 11.47
CA PHE A 130 6.86 2.89 10.76
C PHE A 130 6.27 1.91 11.78
N GLY A 131 4.98 1.62 11.69
CA GLY A 131 4.33 0.55 12.45
C GLY A 131 3.96 0.88 13.91
N LYS A 132 3.83 2.15 14.30
CA LYS A 132 3.46 2.59 15.66
C LYS A 132 2.32 3.64 15.75
N GLY A 133 1.78 4.13 14.63
CA GLY A 133 0.73 5.16 14.63
C GLY A 133 -0.70 4.62 14.83
N THR A 134 -1.16 4.57 16.08
CA THR A 134 -2.59 4.63 16.42
C THR A 134 -3.10 6.07 16.29
N GLN A 135 -3.85 6.37 15.23
CA GLN A 135 -4.94 7.36 15.24
C GLN A 135 -5.99 6.95 14.21
N ASN A 136 -7.24 6.88 14.67
CA ASN A 136 -8.43 6.67 13.87
C ASN A 136 -8.47 7.65 12.68
N VAL A 137 -8.32 7.13 11.46
CA VAL A 137 -8.83 7.80 10.26
C VAL A 137 -9.96 6.90 9.74
N PRO A 138 -11.15 7.44 9.45
CA PRO A 138 -12.16 6.69 8.72
C PRO A 138 -11.53 6.21 7.40
N SER A 139 -11.42 4.90 7.22
CA SER A 139 -11.14 4.34 5.91
C SER A 139 -12.17 4.91 4.93
N PRO A 140 -11.77 5.48 3.79
CA PRO A 140 -12.70 5.65 2.68
C PRO A 140 -13.34 4.29 2.42
N LEU A 141 -14.67 4.27 2.41
CA LEU A 141 -15.46 3.13 1.96
C LEU A 141 -14.90 2.64 0.61
N PRO A 142 -14.84 1.32 0.38
CA PRO A 142 -14.23 0.79 -0.84
C PRO A 142 -14.98 1.27 -2.07
N ALA A 143 -14.30 2.03 -2.93
CA ALA A 143 -14.73 2.19 -4.31
C ALA A 143 -14.56 0.83 -5.02
N ASN A 144 -15.68 0.30 -5.51
CA ASN A 144 -15.77 -0.94 -6.28
C ASN A 144 -14.99 -0.84 -7.60
N ASP A 145 -13.72 -1.25 -7.62
CA ASP A 145 -12.91 -1.39 -8.85
C ASP A 145 -12.47 -2.84 -9.10
N GLY A 146 -13.41 -3.80 -8.98
CA GLY A 146 -13.43 -5.02 -9.80
C GLY A 146 -12.15 -5.87 -9.89
N THR A 147 -11.43 -6.10 -8.78
CA THR A 147 -10.32 -7.06 -8.70
C THR A 147 -10.67 -8.13 -7.67
N GLY A 148 -10.77 -9.39 -8.11
CA GLY A 148 -11.38 -10.48 -7.34
C GLY A 148 -10.52 -11.01 -6.19
N VAL A 149 -10.81 -12.23 -5.76
CA VAL A 149 -10.08 -12.97 -4.72
C VAL A 149 -9.32 -14.11 -5.37
N ALA A 150 -8.03 -14.23 -5.05
CA ALA A 150 -7.21 -15.37 -5.39
C ALA A 150 -7.28 -16.39 -4.26
N TYR A 151 -7.85 -17.56 -4.54
CA TYR A 151 -7.88 -18.72 -3.65
C TYR A 151 -6.74 -19.67 -4.02
N VAL A 152 -5.87 -19.95 -3.08
CA VAL A 152 -4.74 -20.87 -3.26
C VAL A 152 -5.22 -22.30 -3.05
N ASN A 153 -5.25 -23.09 -4.11
CA ASN A 153 -5.66 -24.49 -4.11
C ASN A 153 -4.47 -25.46 -4.09
N GLY A 154 -3.29 -25.02 -4.54
CA GLY A 154 -2.07 -25.82 -4.55
C GLY A 154 -1.27 -25.74 -3.24
N SER A 155 -0.28 -26.62 -3.12
CA SER A 155 0.69 -26.59 -2.02
C SER A 155 2.02 -26.02 -2.53
N ASN A 156 2.70 -25.23 -1.71
CA ASN A 156 4.02 -24.66 -1.99
C ASN A 156 4.05 -23.66 -3.18
N VAL A 157 2.98 -22.90 -3.37
CA VAL A 157 2.86 -21.92 -4.46
C VAL A 157 3.77 -20.71 -4.17
N ASN A 158 4.70 -20.39 -5.06
CA ASN A 158 5.66 -19.32 -4.81
C ASN A 158 5.00 -17.93 -4.86
N LEU A 159 5.10 -17.19 -3.75
CA LEU A 159 4.85 -15.76 -3.70
C LEU A 159 6.16 -15.03 -3.96
N ARG A 160 6.21 -14.15 -4.96
CA ARG A 160 7.44 -13.53 -5.45
C ARG A 160 7.42 -12.02 -5.33
N LYS A 161 8.61 -11.42 -5.31
CA LYS A 161 8.86 -9.97 -5.26
C LYS A 161 8.40 -9.19 -6.50
N GLY A 162 7.96 -9.88 -7.55
CA GLY A 162 7.53 -9.26 -8.82
C GLY A 162 6.83 -10.25 -9.75
N PRO A 163 6.19 -9.76 -10.82
CA PRO A 163 5.42 -10.57 -11.77
C PRO A 163 6.35 -11.31 -12.74
N GLY A 164 7.03 -12.34 -12.25
CA GLY A 164 7.92 -13.17 -13.06
C GLY A 164 8.71 -14.19 -12.24
N THR A 165 9.16 -15.25 -12.88
CA THR A 165 9.95 -16.32 -12.25
C THR A 165 11.37 -15.91 -11.88
N GLY A 166 11.89 -14.83 -12.49
CA GLY A 166 13.19 -14.24 -12.15
C GLY A 166 13.21 -13.41 -10.86
N TYR A 167 12.05 -13.09 -10.29
CA TYR A 167 11.97 -12.36 -9.02
C TYR A 167 12.13 -13.32 -7.83
N ALA A 168 12.78 -12.82 -6.78
CA ALA A 168 13.01 -13.57 -5.54
C ALA A 168 11.70 -14.09 -4.94
N VAL A 169 11.73 -15.32 -4.43
CA VAL A 169 10.62 -15.91 -3.66
C VAL A 169 10.62 -15.28 -2.28
N ILE A 170 9.49 -14.68 -1.90
CA ILE A 170 9.25 -14.12 -0.56
C ILE A 170 8.97 -15.26 0.40
N ARG A 171 7.98 -16.10 0.04
CA ARG A 171 7.62 -17.34 0.73
C ARG A 171 6.75 -18.20 -0.17
N GLN A 172 6.40 -19.39 0.31
CA GLN A 172 5.41 -20.24 -0.32
C GLN A 172 4.03 -20.07 0.32
N LEU A 173 2.99 -20.11 -0.51
CA LEU A 173 1.58 -20.14 -0.13
C LEU A 173 1.12 -21.60 -0.12
N GLY A 174 0.30 -21.94 0.87
CA GLY A 174 -0.35 -23.23 0.99
C GLY A 174 -1.82 -23.19 0.60
N LYS A 175 -2.37 -24.38 0.39
CA LYS A 175 -3.78 -24.60 0.11
C LYS A 175 -4.66 -23.98 1.21
N GLY A 176 -5.76 -23.33 0.81
CA GLY A 176 -6.72 -22.70 1.71
C GLY A 176 -6.43 -21.23 2.02
N GLU A 177 -5.27 -20.70 1.61
CA GLU A 177 -5.03 -19.26 1.70
C GLU A 177 -5.88 -18.51 0.66
N SER A 178 -6.49 -17.39 1.05
CA SER A 178 -7.18 -16.49 0.13
C SER A 178 -6.69 -15.06 0.28
N TYR A 179 -6.60 -14.34 -0.84
CA TYR A 179 -6.11 -12.97 -0.86
C TYR A 179 -6.94 -12.12 -1.81
N LYS A 180 -7.24 -10.88 -1.39
CA LYS A 180 -7.69 -9.88 -2.35
C LYS A 180 -6.61 -9.64 -3.41
N VAL A 181 -7.01 -9.58 -4.67
CA VAL A 181 -6.14 -9.19 -5.76
C VAL A 181 -6.22 -7.68 -5.94
N PHE A 182 -5.07 -7.03 -6.11
CA PHE A 182 -4.96 -5.58 -6.26
C PHE A 182 -4.56 -5.16 -7.69
N GLY A 183 -4.21 -6.13 -8.53
CA GLY A 183 -3.84 -5.92 -9.90
C GLY A 183 -3.35 -7.20 -10.56
N GLU A 184 -3.22 -7.14 -11.88
CA GLU A 184 -2.78 -8.26 -12.71
C GLU A 184 -1.67 -7.76 -13.63
N SER A 185 -0.65 -8.60 -13.88
CA SER A 185 0.42 -8.28 -14.82
C SER A 185 0.99 -9.56 -15.39
N ASN A 186 0.91 -9.74 -16.72
CA ASN A 186 1.54 -10.85 -17.44
C ASN A 186 1.21 -12.24 -16.85
N GLY A 187 -0.04 -12.47 -16.47
CA GLY A 187 -0.48 -13.73 -15.85
C GLY A 187 -0.14 -13.85 -14.36
N TRP A 188 0.31 -12.79 -13.69
CA TRP A 188 0.53 -12.75 -12.24
C TRP A 188 -0.54 -11.90 -11.55
N LEU A 189 -0.99 -12.35 -10.38
CA LEU A 189 -1.88 -11.60 -9.50
C LEU A 189 -1.06 -10.92 -8.41
N ASN A 190 -1.30 -9.62 -8.20
CA ASN A 190 -0.74 -8.88 -7.08
C ASN A 190 -1.61 -9.10 -5.84
N LEU A 191 -1.03 -9.70 -4.80
CA LEU A 191 -1.71 -9.98 -3.52
C LEU A 191 -1.45 -8.86 -2.48
N GLY A 192 -0.92 -7.72 -2.92
CA GLY A 192 -0.61 -6.54 -2.12
C GLY A 192 0.90 -6.31 -1.99
N GLY A 193 1.34 -5.07 -2.19
CA GLY A 193 2.76 -4.74 -2.08
C GLY A 193 3.57 -5.29 -3.26
N ASP A 194 4.75 -5.84 -2.95
CA ASP A 194 5.61 -6.54 -3.90
C ASP A 194 5.32 -8.04 -3.98
N GLN A 195 4.16 -8.48 -3.50
CA GLN A 195 3.79 -9.89 -3.44
C GLN A 195 2.97 -10.30 -4.67
N TRP A 196 3.56 -11.13 -5.52
CA TRP A 196 2.97 -11.61 -6.76
C TRP A 196 2.89 -13.12 -6.77
N VAL A 197 1.76 -13.65 -7.21
CA VAL A 197 1.56 -15.08 -7.44
C VAL A 197 1.20 -15.34 -8.89
N TYR A 198 1.71 -16.42 -9.47
CA TYR A 198 1.35 -16.77 -10.85
C TYR A 198 -0.09 -17.29 -10.89
N ASN A 199 -0.89 -16.76 -11.80
CA ASN A 199 -2.31 -17.09 -11.96
C ASN A 199 -2.49 -18.37 -12.78
N ASP A 200 -2.09 -19.51 -12.20
CA ASP A 200 -2.28 -20.80 -12.82
C ASP A 200 -3.54 -21.47 -12.28
N PRO A 201 -4.55 -21.76 -13.12
CA PRO A 201 -5.80 -22.40 -12.68
C PRO A 201 -5.60 -23.76 -11.97
N SER A 202 -4.46 -24.43 -12.17
CA SER A 202 -4.16 -25.70 -11.48
C SER A 202 -3.92 -25.53 -9.97
N TYR A 203 -3.58 -24.32 -9.50
CA TYR A 203 -3.35 -24.04 -8.08
C TYR A 203 -3.84 -22.68 -7.57
N ILE A 204 -4.34 -21.80 -8.43
CA ILE A 204 -5.03 -20.56 -8.08
C ILE A 204 -6.44 -20.57 -8.70
N ARG A 205 -7.46 -20.40 -7.87
CA ARG A 205 -8.80 -20.01 -8.35
C ARG A 205 -8.96 -18.51 -8.14
N TYR A 206 -9.00 -17.75 -9.21
CA TYR A 206 -9.17 -16.30 -9.17
C TYR A 206 -10.59 -15.90 -9.57
N THR A 207 -11.22 -14.98 -8.83
CA THR A 207 -12.59 -14.54 -9.10
C THR A 207 -12.70 -13.19 -9.83
N GLY A 208 -11.59 -12.60 -10.27
CA GLY A 208 -11.63 -11.43 -11.15
C GLY A 208 -11.87 -11.81 -12.62
N LYS A 209 -12.41 -10.86 -13.39
CA LYS A 209 -13.04 -11.01 -14.72
C LYS A 209 -12.91 -12.39 -15.40
N SER A 210 -14.07 -13.06 -15.46
CA SER A 210 -14.41 -14.27 -16.23
C SER A 210 -14.14 -15.62 -15.56
N ALA A 211 -14.96 -15.99 -14.57
CA ALA A 211 -15.32 -17.39 -14.33
C ALA A 211 -16.70 -17.49 -13.66
N PRO A 212 -17.52 -18.51 -13.95
CA PRO A 212 -18.86 -18.65 -13.39
C PRO A 212 -18.78 -18.84 -11.88
N ALA A 213 -19.58 -18.08 -11.15
CA ALA A 213 -19.71 -18.22 -9.71
C ALA A 213 -20.27 -19.61 -9.36
N THR A 214 -19.43 -20.52 -8.89
CA THR A 214 -19.88 -21.59 -8.00
C THR A 214 -19.82 -21.08 -6.57
N SER A 215 -21.01 -20.93 -6.00
CA SER A 215 -21.30 -20.54 -4.63
C SER A 215 -20.76 -21.60 -3.66
N GLN A 216 -19.62 -21.29 -3.03
CA GLN A 216 -19.24 -21.91 -1.76
C GLN A 216 -18.94 -20.82 -0.74
N SER A 217 -19.76 -20.82 0.30
CA SER A 217 -19.64 -20.05 1.54
C SER A 217 -18.37 -20.46 2.29
N SER A 218 -17.22 -19.94 1.84
CA SER A 218 -15.99 -19.91 2.62
C SER A 218 -15.81 -18.50 3.17
N ASN A 219 -15.43 -18.40 4.44
CA ASN A 219 -15.17 -17.10 5.07
C ASN A 219 -13.87 -16.54 4.45
N GLU A 220 -13.99 -15.72 3.41
CA GLU A 220 -12.86 -15.18 2.63
C GLU A 220 -11.90 -14.31 3.45
N GLY A 221 -12.31 -13.94 4.68
CA GLY A 221 -11.57 -13.10 5.61
C GLY A 221 -11.21 -11.71 5.11
N VAL A 222 -11.87 -11.23 4.07
CA VAL A 222 -11.73 -9.85 3.59
C VAL A 222 -12.84 -9.01 4.21
N GLY A 223 -12.47 -8.07 5.07
CA GLY A 223 -13.41 -7.30 5.90
C GLY A 223 -12.66 -6.63 7.06
N VAL A 224 -13.34 -6.27 8.13
CA VAL A 224 -12.76 -5.66 9.32
C VAL A 224 -12.71 -6.67 10.46
N VAL A 225 -11.56 -6.81 11.12
CA VAL A 225 -11.42 -7.54 12.38
C VAL A 225 -11.30 -6.56 13.55
N THR A 226 -12.09 -6.77 14.60
CA THR A 226 -12.04 -6.01 15.85
C THR A 226 -11.42 -6.89 16.93
N ILE A 227 -10.34 -6.43 17.57
CA ILE A 227 -9.64 -7.17 18.61
C ILE A 227 -10.50 -7.27 19.88
N THR A 228 -10.72 -8.48 20.40
CA THR A 228 -11.55 -8.72 21.59
C THR A 228 -10.79 -8.80 22.93
N PRO A 229 -9.55 -9.32 23.02
CA PRO A 229 -8.79 -9.35 24.28
C PRO A 229 -7.97 -8.07 24.49
N ASP A 230 -7.54 -7.81 25.73
CA ASP A 230 -6.75 -6.62 26.10
C ASP A 230 -5.45 -6.51 25.31
N VAL A 231 -4.79 -7.64 25.05
CA VAL A 231 -3.61 -7.74 24.18
C VAL A 231 -3.72 -8.99 23.33
N LEU A 232 -3.54 -8.85 22.01
CA LEU A 232 -3.39 -9.93 21.05
C LEU A 232 -2.06 -9.80 20.31
N ARG A 233 -1.39 -10.92 20.07
CA ARG A 233 -0.12 -10.97 19.32
C ARG A 233 -0.41 -11.10 17.83
N VAL A 234 0.15 -10.17 17.05
CA VAL A 234 0.23 -10.27 15.59
C VAL A 234 1.47 -11.06 15.24
N ARG A 235 1.33 -12.05 14.37
CA ARG A 235 2.41 -13.00 14.03
C ARG A 235 2.81 -12.96 12.57
N THR A 236 4.01 -13.43 12.27
CA THR A 236 4.54 -13.52 10.91
C THR A 236 3.82 -14.54 10.03
N GLY A 237 2.97 -15.38 10.62
CA GLY A 237 2.13 -16.36 9.92
C GLY A 237 0.93 -16.83 10.74
N PRO A 238 0.02 -17.60 10.10
CA PRO A 238 -1.24 -18.05 10.67
C PRO A 238 -1.04 -19.24 11.63
N GLY A 239 -0.53 -18.97 12.82
CA GLY A 239 -0.33 -19.97 13.86
C GLY A 239 0.49 -19.47 15.03
N VAL A 240 0.37 -20.13 16.19
CA VAL A 240 1.06 -19.72 17.42
C VAL A 240 2.58 -19.92 17.38
N ASN A 241 3.09 -20.72 16.45
CA ASN A 241 4.51 -21.03 16.29
C ASN A 241 5.28 -20.00 15.45
N TYR A 242 4.58 -19.03 14.85
CA TYR A 242 5.22 -17.96 14.07
C TYR A 242 5.70 -16.81 14.95
N ASP A 243 6.77 -16.15 14.53
CA ASP A 243 7.36 -15.01 15.25
C ASP A 243 6.34 -13.89 15.49
N ILE A 244 6.50 -13.21 16.63
CA ILE A 244 5.64 -12.10 16.99
C ILE A 244 6.15 -10.84 16.30
N VAL A 245 5.29 -10.19 15.52
CA VAL A 245 5.58 -8.90 14.87
C VAL A 245 5.32 -7.75 15.83
N LYS A 246 4.13 -7.75 16.45
CA LYS A 246 3.68 -6.70 17.37
C LYS A 246 2.53 -7.18 18.25
N ASN A 247 2.19 -6.38 19.25
CA ASN A 247 0.98 -6.53 20.03
C ASN A 247 -0.08 -5.52 19.55
N VAL A 248 -1.34 -5.93 19.55
CA VAL A 248 -2.53 -5.10 19.27
C VAL A 248 -3.50 -5.20 20.44
N ARG A 249 -4.35 -4.20 20.65
CA ARG A 249 -5.16 -4.07 21.87
C ARG A 249 -6.66 -4.16 21.62
N LYS A 250 -7.41 -4.46 22.67
CA LYS A 250 -8.88 -4.53 22.66
C LYS A 250 -9.51 -3.32 22.00
N GLY A 251 -10.49 -3.56 21.13
CA GLY A 251 -11.24 -2.54 20.41
C GLY A 251 -10.53 -1.97 19.19
N GLU A 252 -9.22 -2.23 19.01
CA GLU A 252 -8.55 -1.87 17.78
C GLU A 252 -9.18 -2.62 16.60
N LYS A 253 -9.35 -1.91 15.48
CA LYS A 253 -9.93 -2.44 14.25
C LYS A 253 -8.88 -2.48 13.18
N TYR A 254 -8.82 -3.59 12.46
CA TYR A 254 -7.88 -3.77 11.36
C TYR A 254 -8.61 -4.27 10.13
N GLN A 255 -8.25 -3.74 8.96
CA GLN A 255 -8.64 -4.35 7.71
C GLN A 255 -7.95 -5.70 7.59
N SER A 256 -8.75 -6.73 7.32
CA SER A 256 -8.29 -8.05 6.96
C SER A 256 -8.36 -8.24 5.44
N TRP A 257 -7.33 -8.85 4.88
CA TRP A 257 -7.11 -9.03 3.44
C TRP A 257 -7.13 -10.49 3.01
N GLY A 258 -7.33 -11.40 3.96
CA GLY A 258 -7.30 -12.84 3.73
C GLY A 258 -7.51 -13.64 5.01
N TYR A 259 -7.71 -14.95 4.84
CA TYR A 259 -7.92 -15.91 5.93
C TYR A 259 -7.11 -17.17 5.68
N LYS A 260 -6.63 -17.79 6.75
CA LYS A 260 -6.04 -19.13 6.72
C LYS A 260 -6.11 -19.78 8.10
N ASP A 261 -6.58 -21.02 8.19
CA ASP A 261 -6.48 -21.88 9.38
C ASP A 261 -6.95 -21.23 10.69
N GLY A 262 -8.01 -20.41 10.65
CA GLY A 262 -8.50 -19.69 11.82
C GLY A 262 -7.80 -18.36 12.09
N TRP A 263 -7.00 -17.83 11.16
CA TRP A 263 -6.28 -16.56 11.30
C TRP A 263 -6.63 -15.58 10.20
N TYR A 264 -6.70 -14.30 10.54
CA TYR A 264 -6.96 -13.19 9.64
C TYR A 264 -5.66 -12.46 9.28
N ASN A 265 -5.47 -12.15 8.00
CA ASN A 265 -4.29 -11.44 7.49
C ASN A 265 -4.50 -9.92 7.54
N LEU A 266 -3.68 -9.22 8.33
CA LEU A 266 -3.73 -7.77 8.49
C LEU A 266 -2.87 -7.00 7.46
N GLY A 267 -2.27 -7.71 6.50
CA GLY A 267 -1.39 -7.17 5.46
C GLY A 267 0.04 -7.72 5.54
N GLY A 268 0.57 -8.21 4.42
CA GLY A 268 1.90 -8.80 4.35
C GLY A 268 2.02 -10.05 5.25
N ASN A 269 3.08 -10.11 6.05
CA ASN A 269 3.31 -11.18 7.03
C ASN A 269 2.76 -10.80 8.42
N GLN A 270 1.51 -10.34 8.51
CA GLN A 270 0.89 -10.00 9.79
C GLN A 270 -0.44 -10.73 9.92
N TRP A 271 -0.54 -11.59 10.94
CA TRP A 271 -1.70 -12.46 11.16
C TRP A 271 -2.18 -12.38 12.60
N VAL A 272 -3.50 -12.42 12.79
CA VAL A 272 -4.14 -12.50 14.12
C VAL A 272 -5.10 -13.68 14.20
N SER A 273 -5.21 -14.30 15.37
CA SER A 273 -6.11 -15.43 15.57
C SER A 273 -7.56 -14.98 15.53
N GLY A 274 -8.35 -15.68 14.73
CA GLY A 274 -9.80 -15.56 14.57
C GLY A 274 -10.59 -15.81 15.84
N GLU A 275 -10.04 -16.59 16.77
CA GLU A 275 -10.62 -16.82 18.11
C GLU A 275 -10.72 -15.52 18.93
N TYR A 276 -9.83 -14.56 18.66
CA TYR A 276 -9.65 -13.35 19.46
C TYR A 276 -10.04 -12.08 18.71
N VAL A 277 -10.83 -12.23 17.64
CA VAL A 277 -11.35 -11.09 16.89
C VAL A 277 -12.81 -11.29 16.52
N LYS A 278 -13.56 -10.18 16.45
CA LYS A 278 -14.87 -10.13 15.80
C LYS A 278 -14.69 -9.68 14.36
N PHE A 279 -15.11 -10.49 13.40
CA PHE A 279 -15.03 -10.16 11.98
C PHE A 279 -16.34 -9.61 11.44
N GLU A 280 -16.26 -8.51 10.69
CA GLU A 280 -17.37 -7.82 10.03
C GLU A 280 -17.01 -7.69 8.54
N LYS A 281 -17.89 -8.15 7.63
CA LYS A 281 -17.71 -7.98 6.18
C LYS A 281 -18.02 -6.55 5.75
#